data_AF-A0A8J7PM29-F1
#
_entry.id   AF-A0A8J7PM29-F1
#
_cell.length_a   1.000
_cell.length_b   1.000
_cell.length_c   1.000
_cell.angle_alpha   90.00
_cell.angle_beta   90.00
_cell.angle_gamma   90.00
#
_symmetry.space_group_name_H-M   'P 1'
#
loop_
_entity.id
_entity.type
_entity.pdbx_description
1 polymer ?
#
loop_
_entity_poly.entity_id
_entity_poly.type
_entity_poly.pdbx_seq_one_letter_code
_entity_poly.pdbx_strand_id
1 'polypeptide(L)'
;AGPRHGRRDQEVAACCPNHVVPGRSLPERSPTLRPAPNVPTAPFLGSRVVTDIRVEDIFPYLNERTLFSTQWQFRKNNVAPAEYERQMREVAYPALERLKRLCLEENILRPAVVYGFFPCAAAGDDLVVYEPDARTERVRFTFPRQEFGDYLCLSDYFRPGEGTATDVVAFSAVTMGDEVSRRAKELFDSNRYTDYLYLHGLGVEAAEALAEYAHKRVREEWGIAGDDSPVIQRLFKKHYRGCRYSFGYPACPNLEDQARLFDLLEPQRIGLRLSEQFQLEPEQSTTALIVHHPQAKYFNVRRSAGCGAA
;
A
#
# COMPACT_ATOMS: atom_id res chain seq x y z
N ALA A 1 24.70 -63.84 -34.54
CA ALA A 1 25.26 -64.18 -33.22
C ALA A 1 26.07 -62.99 -32.71
N GLY A 2 25.79 -62.51 -31.49
CA GLY A 2 26.51 -61.40 -30.83
C GLY A 2 25.81 -60.03 -30.92
N PRO A 3 25.47 -59.35 -29.78
CA PRO A 3 24.51 -58.24 -29.73
C PRO A 3 25.14 -56.84 -29.74
N ARG A 4 24.34 -55.81 -30.06
CA ARG A 4 24.63 -54.39 -29.79
C ARG A 4 23.53 -53.76 -28.93
N HIS A 5 23.99 -52.87 -28.06
CA HIS A 5 23.34 -52.15 -26.97
C HIS A 5 22.03 -51.40 -27.28
N GLY A 6 21.16 -51.38 -26.27
CA GLY A 6 20.91 -50.16 -25.49
C GLY A 6 19.63 -49.39 -25.77
N ARG A 7 18.70 -49.40 -24.81
CA ARG A 7 18.14 -48.21 -24.14
C ARG A 7 17.20 -48.66 -23.02
N ARG A 8 17.48 -48.18 -21.80
CA ARG A 8 16.57 -48.18 -20.65
C ARG A 8 15.80 -46.85 -20.62
N ASP A 9 14.78 -46.87 -19.77
CA ASP A 9 14.04 -45.74 -19.19
C ASP A 9 12.86 -45.26 -20.07
N GLN A 10 11.60 -45.25 -19.62
CA GLN A 10 11.05 -45.19 -18.26
C GLN A 10 9.66 -45.84 -18.23
N GLU A 11 9.47 -46.76 -17.29
CA GLU A 11 8.17 -47.29 -16.91
C GLU A 11 7.44 -46.29 -16.02
N VAL A 12 6.22 -45.96 -16.44
CA VAL A 12 5.21 -45.27 -15.64
C VAL A 12 4.77 -46.23 -14.53
N ALA A 13 5.08 -45.91 -13.28
CA ALA A 13 4.54 -46.61 -12.12
C ALA A 13 3.88 -45.63 -11.16
N ALA A 14 2.59 -45.40 -11.40
CA ALA A 14 1.67 -44.93 -10.38
C ALA A 14 1.46 -46.06 -9.36
N CYS A 15 1.91 -45.88 -8.12
CA CYS A 15 1.58 -46.82 -7.05
C CYS A 15 1.62 -46.11 -5.69
N CYS A 16 0.47 -45.60 -5.23
CA CYS A 16 0.01 -45.52 -3.83
C CYS A 16 -1.27 -44.66 -3.73
N PRO A 17 -2.45 -45.22 -3.35
CA PRO A 17 -3.68 -44.46 -3.10
C PRO A 17 -3.68 -43.64 -1.81
N ASN A 18 -2.66 -43.80 -0.95
CA ASN A 18 -2.54 -43.14 0.36
C ASN A 18 -1.30 -42.23 0.48
N HIS A 19 -0.82 -41.67 -0.64
CA HIS A 19 0.19 -40.62 -0.55
C HIS A 19 -0.47 -39.33 -0.04
N VAL A 20 -0.61 -39.23 1.29
CA VAL A 20 -0.69 -37.91 1.94
C VAL A 20 0.65 -37.26 1.63
N VAL A 21 0.67 -36.35 0.64
CA VAL A 21 1.79 -35.43 0.48
C VAL A 21 1.96 -34.79 1.86
N PRO A 22 3.09 -34.98 2.57
CA PRO A 22 3.27 -34.36 3.86
C PRO A 22 3.05 -32.88 3.68
N GLY A 23 2.07 -32.30 4.40
CA GLY A 23 1.84 -30.87 4.39
C GLY A 23 3.19 -30.21 4.66
N ARG A 24 3.71 -29.49 3.66
CA ARG A 24 5.03 -28.87 3.75
C ARG A 24 4.97 -27.93 4.96
N SER A 25 5.71 -28.23 6.03
CA SER A 25 5.73 -27.35 7.20
C SER A 25 6.35 -26.03 6.77
N LEU A 26 5.55 -24.97 6.82
CA LEU A 26 6.02 -23.62 6.53
C LEU A 26 7.00 -23.21 7.65
N PRO A 27 8.06 -22.46 7.32
CA PRO A 27 8.93 -21.92 8.36
C PRO A 27 8.16 -20.89 9.19
N GLU A 28 8.43 -20.85 10.49
CA GLU A 28 7.77 -19.92 11.42
C GLU A 28 8.05 -18.45 11.09
N ARG A 29 9.19 -18.16 10.44
CA ARG A 29 9.56 -16.84 9.90
C ARG A 29 10.27 -17.01 8.57
N SER A 30 10.26 -15.97 7.73
CA SER A 30 11.04 -15.97 6.49
C SER A 30 12.53 -16.22 6.74
N PRO A 31 13.15 -17.24 6.13
CA PRO A 31 14.57 -17.56 6.32
C PRO A 31 15.51 -16.56 5.64
N THR A 32 15.00 -15.68 4.77
CA THR A 32 15.81 -14.70 4.02
C THR A 32 15.77 -13.30 4.63
N LEU A 33 14.86 -13.05 5.58
CA LEU A 33 14.83 -11.81 6.36
C LEU A 33 15.77 -11.90 7.55
N ARG A 34 16.70 -10.95 7.62
CA ARG A 34 17.53 -10.74 8.80
C ARG A 34 16.83 -9.75 9.73
N PRO A 35 17.03 -9.85 11.06
CA PRO A 35 16.50 -8.86 11.98
C PRO A 35 16.90 -7.42 11.60
N ALA A 36 15.99 -6.46 11.80
CA ALA A 36 16.30 -5.06 11.58
C ALA A 36 17.52 -4.65 12.41
N PRO A 37 18.54 -4.01 11.80
CA PRO A 37 19.76 -3.62 12.51
C PRO A 37 19.46 -2.62 13.64
N ASN A 38 18.48 -1.76 13.42
CA ASN A 38 17.98 -0.80 14.40
C ASN A 38 16.46 -0.68 14.30
N VAL A 39 15.81 -0.58 15.46
CA VAL A 39 14.41 -0.16 15.58
C VAL A 39 14.43 1.36 15.79
N PRO A 40 13.75 2.14 14.93
CA PRO A 40 13.70 3.59 15.12
C PRO A 40 12.93 3.93 16.40
N THR A 41 13.30 5.03 17.05
CA THR A 41 12.54 5.52 18.21
C THR A 41 11.31 6.26 17.70
N ALA A 42 10.14 5.96 18.29
CA ALA A 42 8.93 6.70 17.99
C ALA A 42 9.05 8.15 18.50
N PRO A 43 8.79 9.17 17.68
CA PRO A 43 8.81 10.58 18.13
C PRO A 43 7.72 10.88 19.17
N PHE A 44 6.64 10.10 19.17
CA PHE A 44 5.53 10.10 20.11
C PHE A 44 4.83 8.74 20.03
N LEU A 45 3.98 8.40 21.00
CA LEU A 45 3.11 7.23 20.94
C LEU A 45 1.65 7.67 20.80
N GLY A 46 0.84 6.86 20.14
CA GLY A 46 -0.54 7.19 19.77
C GLY A 46 -0.61 7.88 18.42
N SER A 47 -1.66 8.68 18.18
CA SER A 47 -1.96 9.26 16.88
C SER A 47 -2.14 10.78 16.91
N ARG A 48 -1.80 11.44 15.80
CA ARG A 48 -1.94 12.88 15.58
C ARG A 48 -2.67 13.17 14.28
N VAL A 49 -3.38 14.29 14.26
CA VAL A 49 -4.08 14.83 13.09
C VAL A 49 -3.21 15.92 12.46
N VAL A 50 -3.15 15.95 11.13
CA VAL A 50 -2.53 17.01 10.33
C VAL A 50 -3.52 17.45 9.26
N THR A 51 -3.99 18.68 9.35
CA THR A 51 -5.02 19.27 8.46
C THR A 51 -4.56 20.56 7.80
N ASP A 52 -3.44 21.14 8.23
CA ASP A 52 -2.79 22.32 7.68
C ASP A 52 -1.90 21.97 6.47
N ILE A 53 -2.38 21.07 5.61
CA ILE A 53 -1.65 20.59 4.44
C ILE A 53 -2.06 21.42 3.23
N ARG A 54 -1.10 22.08 2.60
CA ARG A 54 -1.33 22.80 1.35
C ARG A 54 -1.42 21.81 0.20
N VAL A 55 -2.43 21.96 -0.66
CA VAL A 55 -2.61 21.09 -1.84
C VAL A 55 -1.41 21.19 -2.77
N GLU A 56 -0.78 22.36 -2.84
CA GLU A 56 0.42 22.60 -3.64
C GLU A 56 1.63 21.77 -3.19
N ASP A 57 1.73 21.42 -1.90
CA ASP A 57 2.81 20.58 -1.38
C ASP A 57 2.62 19.10 -1.78
N ILE A 58 1.40 18.72 -2.18
CA ILE A 58 1.03 17.37 -2.59
C ILE A 58 1.22 17.18 -4.10
N PHE A 59 1.01 18.23 -4.92
CA PHE A 59 1.12 18.12 -6.37
C PHE A 59 2.45 17.55 -6.90
N PRO A 60 3.63 17.83 -6.31
CA PRO A 60 4.88 17.18 -6.70
C PRO A 60 4.88 15.66 -6.55
N TYR A 61 3.99 15.12 -5.70
CA TYR A 61 3.80 13.69 -5.45
C TYR A 61 2.71 13.06 -6.34
N LEU A 62 2.13 13.79 -7.30
CA LEU A 62 1.21 13.18 -8.26
C LEU A 62 1.97 12.22 -9.20
N ASN A 63 1.46 11.01 -9.34
CA ASN A 63 1.94 10.07 -10.34
C ASN A 63 1.25 10.35 -11.69
N GLU A 64 1.75 11.35 -12.41
CA GLU A 64 1.21 11.76 -13.71
C GLU A 64 1.10 10.59 -14.71
N ARG A 65 2.01 9.61 -14.66
CA ARG A 65 1.92 8.43 -15.51
C ARG A 65 0.63 7.66 -15.24
N THR A 66 0.34 7.35 -13.97
CA THR A 66 -0.88 6.63 -13.58
C THR A 66 -2.13 7.47 -13.83
N LEU A 67 -2.08 8.77 -13.49
CA LEU A 67 -3.17 9.71 -13.77
C LEU A 67 -3.57 9.67 -15.25
N PHE A 68 -2.61 9.89 -16.14
CA PHE A 68 -2.90 9.96 -17.56
C PHE A 68 -3.27 8.59 -18.15
N SER A 69 -2.53 7.52 -17.83
CA SER A 69 -2.78 6.23 -18.48
C SER A 69 -3.96 5.46 -17.89
N THR A 70 -4.07 5.43 -16.56
CA THR A 70 -5.00 4.56 -15.83
C THR A 70 -6.29 5.29 -15.51
N GLN A 71 -6.22 6.52 -15.00
CA GLN A 71 -7.42 7.27 -14.62
C GLN A 71 -8.07 7.92 -15.86
N TRP A 72 -7.28 8.64 -16.64
CA TRP A 72 -7.79 9.46 -17.76
C TRP A 72 -7.76 8.74 -19.11
N GLN A 73 -7.28 7.49 -19.15
CA GLN A 73 -7.28 6.61 -20.33
C GLN A 73 -6.47 7.13 -21.54
N PHE A 74 -5.50 8.02 -21.34
CA PHE A 74 -4.52 8.38 -22.38
C PHE A 74 -3.52 7.23 -22.56
N ARG A 75 -3.91 6.22 -23.35
CA ARG A 75 -3.11 5.03 -23.63
C ARG A 75 -2.27 5.22 -24.89
N LYS A 76 -1.01 4.79 -24.83
CA LYS A 76 -0.11 4.74 -26.00
C LYS A 76 -0.51 3.66 -27.00
N ASN A 77 -1.19 2.62 -26.53
CA ASN A 77 -1.54 1.47 -27.35
C ASN A 77 -2.62 1.88 -28.35
N ASN A 78 -2.44 1.52 -29.62
CA ASN A 78 -3.36 1.81 -30.73
C ASN A 78 -3.41 3.28 -31.19
N VAL A 79 -2.43 4.10 -30.82
CA VAL A 79 -2.29 5.49 -31.26
C VAL A 79 -0.89 5.71 -31.82
N ALA A 80 -0.77 6.44 -32.93
CA ALA A 80 0.55 6.78 -33.47
C ALA A 80 1.34 7.63 -32.46
N PRO A 81 2.68 7.48 -32.33
CA PRO A 81 3.47 8.22 -31.34
C PRO A 81 3.27 9.74 -31.40
N ALA A 82 3.25 10.32 -32.60
CA ALA A 82 3.02 11.76 -32.79
C ALA A 82 1.61 12.22 -32.37
N GLU A 83 0.60 11.38 -32.56
CA GLU A 83 -0.77 11.64 -32.11
C GLU A 83 -0.86 11.62 -30.58
N TYR A 84 -0.26 10.62 -29.95
CA TYR A 84 -0.21 10.54 -28.49
C TYR A 84 0.50 11.75 -27.88
N GLU A 85 1.65 12.13 -28.43
CA GLU A 85 2.38 13.33 -27.99
C GLU A 85 1.56 14.61 -28.16
N ARG A 86 0.77 14.72 -29.24
CA ARG A 86 -0.13 15.85 -29.45
C ARG A 86 -1.24 15.87 -28.38
N GLN A 87 -1.91 14.74 -28.14
CA GLN A 87 -2.94 14.63 -27.09
C GLN A 87 -2.41 14.98 -25.71
N MET A 88 -1.20 14.52 -25.37
CA MET A 88 -0.57 14.86 -24.10
C MET A 88 -0.35 16.38 -23.97
N ARG A 89 0.22 17.00 -25.01
CA ARG A 89 0.58 18.43 -25.03
C ARG A 89 -0.63 19.36 -25.06
N GLU A 90 -1.64 19.02 -25.85
CA GLU A 90 -2.77 19.91 -26.15
C GLU A 90 -3.99 19.65 -25.25
N VAL A 91 -4.11 18.45 -24.68
CA VAL A 91 -5.28 18.05 -23.89
C VAL A 91 -4.90 17.69 -22.46
N ALA A 92 -4.04 16.69 -22.26
CA ALA A 92 -3.81 16.13 -20.93
C ALA A 92 -3.13 17.12 -19.96
N TYR A 93 -1.98 17.68 -20.34
CA TYR A 93 -1.29 18.66 -19.47
C TYR A 93 -2.12 19.93 -19.24
N PRO A 94 -2.73 20.55 -20.27
CA PRO A 94 -3.61 21.71 -20.04
C PRO A 94 -4.83 21.40 -19.16
N ALA A 95 -5.41 20.20 -19.27
CA ALA A 95 -6.51 19.77 -18.40
C ALA A 95 -6.06 19.61 -16.95
N LEU A 96 -4.88 19.02 -16.71
CA LEU A 96 -4.31 18.89 -15.37
C LEU A 96 -4.09 20.26 -14.72
N GLU A 97 -3.46 21.19 -15.43
CA GLU A 97 -3.20 22.53 -14.89
C GLU A 97 -4.48 23.32 -14.63
N ARG A 98 -5.49 23.19 -15.49
CA ARG A 98 -6.82 23.77 -15.26
C ARG A 98 -7.48 23.19 -14.01
N LEU A 99 -7.42 21.88 -13.82
CA LEU A 99 -8.03 21.22 -12.66
C LEU A 99 -7.29 21.51 -11.36
N LYS A 100 -5.96 21.55 -11.37
CA LYS A 100 -5.17 21.99 -10.20
C LYS A 100 -5.60 23.38 -9.76
N ARG A 101 -5.71 24.32 -10.71
CA ARG A 101 -6.18 25.68 -10.44
C ARG A 101 -7.60 25.70 -9.87
N LEU A 102 -8.53 25.00 -10.52
CA LEU A 102 -9.91 24.87 -10.05
C LEU A 102 -9.96 24.34 -8.61
N CYS A 103 -9.17 23.31 -8.30
CA CYS A 103 -9.13 22.72 -6.96
C CYS A 103 -8.62 23.70 -5.90
N LEU A 104 -7.66 24.56 -6.24
CA LEU A 104 -7.14 25.61 -5.37
C LEU A 104 -8.15 26.75 -5.19
N GLU A 105 -8.75 27.23 -6.27
CA GLU A 105 -9.68 28.36 -6.26
C GLU A 105 -10.99 28.03 -5.53
N GLU A 106 -11.50 26.80 -5.73
CA GLU A 106 -12.78 26.37 -5.17
C GLU A 106 -12.65 25.46 -3.94
N ASN A 107 -11.43 25.25 -3.43
CA ASN A 107 -11.15 24.39 -2.27
C ASN A 107 -11.78 22.99 -2.37
N ILE A 108 -11.56 22.33 -3.51
CA ILE A 108 -12.14 21.02 -3.84
C ILE A 108 -11.37 19.89 -3.16
N LEU A 109 -10.04 19.94 -3.20
CA LEU A 109 -9.18 18.97 -2.52
C LEU A 109 -8.90 19.48 -1.11
N ARG A 110 -9.32 18.70 -0.10
CA ARG A 110 -9.19 19.06 1.32
C ARG A 110 -8.35 17.99 2.02
N PRO A 111 -7.02 18.04 1.83
CA PRO A 111 -6.13 17.01 2.34
C PRO A 111 -6.12 16.99 3.87
N ALA A 112 -6.30 15.82 4.45
CA ALA A 112 -6.16 15.59 5.87
C ALA A 112 -5.53 14.22 6.13
N VAL A 113 -4.71 14.17 7.19
CA VAL A 113 -3.96 12.97 7.58
C VAL A 113 -4.16 12.71 9.05
N VAL A 114 -4.36 11.46 9.41
CA VAL A 114 -4.11 10.95 10.75
C VAL A 114 -3.03 9.90 10.66
N TYR A 115 -2.02 10.01 11.50
CA TYR A 115 -0.97 9.00 11.57
C TYR A 115 -0.51 8.83 13.01
N GLY A 116 0.12 7.71 13.30
CA GLY A 116 0.55 7.40 14.65
C GLY A 116 1.61 6.33 14.70
N PHE A 117 2.26 6.24 15.86
CA PHE A 117 3.27 5.24 16.16
C PHE A 117 2.83 4.46 17.41
N PHE A 118 3.00 3.15 17.36
CA PHE A 118 2.52 2.25 18.39
C PHE A 118 3.59 1.23 18.74
N PRO A 119 3.80 0.93 20.04
CA PRO A 119 4.68 -0.16 20.43
C PRO A 119 4.10 -1.48 19.89
N CYS A 120 4.94 -2.33 19.32
CA CYS A 120 4.51 -3.61 18.78
C CYS A 120 5.54 -4.72 18.99
N ALA A 121 5.10 -5.95 18.77
CA ALA A 121 5.98 -7.10 18.64
C ALA A 121 5.36 -8.13 17.70
N ALA A 122 6.20 -8.89 17.01
CA ALA A 122 5.76 -10.07 16.27
C ALA A 122 5.49 -11.24 17.23
N ALA A 123 4.45 -12.02 16.93
CA ALA A 123 4.16 -13.29 17.60
C ALA A 123 3.74 -14.31 16.52
N GLY A 124 4.71 -15.05 15.96
CA GLY A 124 4.49 -15.88 14.78
C GLY A 124 4.02 -15.04 13.59
N ASP A 125 2.85 -15.37 13.05
CA ASP A 125 2.21 -14.66 11.93
C ASP A 125 1.42 -13.41 12.35
N ASP A 126 1.43 -13.10 13.66
CA ASP A 126 0.73 -11.95 14.21
C ASP A 126 1.66 -10.74 14.42
N LEU A 127 1.09 -9.56 14.25
CA LEU A 127 1.61 -8.30 14.81
C LEU A 127 0.73 -7.87 15.98
N VAL A 128 1.31 -7.93 17.18
CA VAL A 128 0.65 -7.47 18.40
C VAL A 128 1.01 -6.01 18.61
N VAL A 129 -0.01 -5.15 18.72
CA VAL A 129 0.13 -3.72 19.01
C VAL A 129 -0.29 -3.49 20.46
N TYR A 130 0.55 -2.77 21.20
CA TYR A 130 0.38 -2.56 22.63
C TYR A 130 -0.06 -1.12 22.94
N GLU A 131 -0.58 -0.94 24.15
CA GLU A 131 -0.71 0.38 24.77
C GLU A 131 0.66 1.03 25.02
N PRO A 132 0.71 2.34 25.34
CA PRO A 132 1.97 3.03 25.64
C PRO A 132 2.81 2.43 26.78
N ASP A 133 2.21 1.58 27.63
CA ASP A 133 2.91 0.83 28.68
C ASP A 133 3.78 -0.33 28.15
N ALA A 134 3.70 -0.62 26.84
CA ALA A 134 4.43 -1.66 26.13
C ALA A 134 4.15 -3.10 26.63
N ARG A 135 3.04 -3.32 27.35
CA ARG A 135 2.71 -4.62 27.98
C ARG A 135 1.26 -5.02 27.78
N THR A 136 0.34 -4.06 27.76
CA THR A 136 -1.08 -4.32 27.57
C THR A 136 -1.37 -4.42 26.07
N GLU A 137 -1.79 -5.60 25.60
CA GLU A 137 -2.21 -5.80 24.20
C GLU A 137 -3.44 -4.94 23.92
N ARG A 138 -3.37 -4.10 22.87
CA ARG A 138 -4.45 -3.24 22.42
C ARG A 138 -5.20 -3.86 21.25
N VAL A 139 -4.47 -4.21 20.18
CA VAL A 139 -5.01 -4.92 19.01
C VAL A 139 -3.99 -5.90 18.44
N ARG A 140 -4.48 -6.90 17.71
CA ARG A 140 -3.66 -7.90 17.03
C ARG A 140 -4.09 -8.05 15.58
N PHE A 141 -3.12 -8.01 14.68
CA PHE A 141 -3.29 -8.29 13.25
C PHE A 141 -2.68 -9.65 12.94
N THR A 142 -3.42 -10.52 12.26
CA THR A 142 -2.92 -11.82 11.79
C THR A 142 -2.73 -11.76 10.28
N PHE A 143 -1.51 -12.02 9.82
CA PHE A 143 -1.18 -11.90 8.40
C PHE A 143 -0.94 -13.27 7.76
N PRO A 144 -1.35 -13.48 6.50
CA PRO A 144 -1.05 -14.71 5.80
C PRO A 144 0.43 -14.80 5.41
N ARG A 145 1.02 -15.99 5.61
CA ARG A 145 2.37 -16.33 5.18
C ARG A 145 2.40 -16.80 3.74
N GLN A 146 3.41 -16.37 2.97
CA GLN A 146 3.66 -16.96 1.64
C GLN A 146 4.00 -18.45 1.75
N GLU A 147 3.40 -19.28 0.90
CA GLU A 147 3.73 -20.71 0.79
C GLU A 147 4.87 -20.99 -0.22
N PHE A 148 5.44 -19.93 -0.79
CA PHE A 148 6.44 -19.98 -1.85
C PHE A 148 7.45 -18.84 -1.73
N GLY A 149 8.51 -18.92 -2.53
CA GLY A 149 9.54 -17.88 -2.58
C GLY A 149 10.24 -17.73 -1.23
N ASP A 150 10.19 -16.53 -0.67
CA ASP A 150 10.85 -16.15 0.57
C ASP A 150 10.04 -16.49 1.84
N TYR A 151 8.84 -17.07 1.71
CA TYR A 151 7.93 -17.36 2.84
C TYR A 151 7.61 -16.14 3.71
N LEU A 152 7.48 -14.96 3.10
CA LEU A 152 7.25 -13.69 3.81
C LEU A 152 5.89 -13.66 4.49
N CYS A 153 5.88 -13.14 5.72
CA CYS A 153 4.72 -12.64 6.43
C CYS A 153 4.98 -11.18 6.86
N LEU A 154 3.96 -10.34 6.99
CA LEU A 154 4.16 -8.94 7.39
C LEU A 154 4.72 -8.81 8.82
N SER A 155 4.34 -9.72 9.72
CA SER A 155 4.88 -9.78 11.10
C SER A 155 6.40 -9.99 11.10
N ASP A 156 6.97 -10.65 10.07
CA ASP A 156 8.39 -10.97 10.01
C ASP A 156 9.29 -9.72 9.95
N TYR A 157 8.74 -8.56 9.59
CA TYR A 157 9.48 -7.30 9.58
C TYR A 157 9.63 -6.65 10.96
N PHE A 158 8.97 -7.18 11.98
CA PHE A 158 9.03 -6.68 13.35
C PHE A 158 9.74 -7.68 14.27
N ARG A 159 10.41 -7.17 15.30
CA ARG A 159 11.07 -7.99 16.32
C ARG A 159 10.03 -8.79 17.11
N PRO A 160 10.31 -10.07 17.41
CA PRO A 160 9.44 -10.85 18.28
C PRO A 160 9.51 -10.33 19.73
N GLY A 161 8.46 -10.58 20.50
CA GLY A 161 8.39 -10.17 21.91
C GLY A 161 7.67 -11.20 22.77
N GLU A 162 8.20 -11.46 23.96
CA GLU A 162 7.62 -12.38 24.96
C GLU A 162 6.56 -11.65 25.80
N GLY A 163 5.46 -11.23 25.17
CA GLY A 163 4.37 -10.49 25.84
C GLY A 163 4.69 -9.04 26.20
N THR A 164 5.70 -8.46 25.55
CA THR A 164 6.04 -7.04 25.65
C THR A 164 6.43 -6.49 24.28
N ALA A 165 6.25 -5.19 24.06
CA ALA A 165 6.66 -4.54 22.83
C ALA A 165 8.19 -4.46 22.73
N THR A 166 8.73 -4.90 21.58
CA THR A 166 10.18 -4.86 21.27
C THR A 166 10.48 -4.09 19.99
N ASP A 167 9.44 -3.57 19.34
CA ASP A 167 9.49 -2.85 18.08
C ASP A 167 8.46 -1.71 18.06
N VAL A 168 8.41 -0.95 16.95
CA VAL A 168 7.43 0.09 16.68
C VAL A 168 6.85 -0.07 15.29
N VAL A 169 5.53 0.08 15.19
CA VAL A 169 4.80 0.16 13.92
C VAL A 169 4.18 1.54 13.79
N ALA A 170 4.08 2.04 12.56
CA ALA A 170 3.28 3.23 12.29
C ALA A 170 2.05 2.87 11.47
N PHE A 171 0.98 3.63 11.64
CA PHE A 171 -0.21 3.56 10.82
C PHE A 171 -0.55 4.95 10.30
N SER A 172 -1.16 5.03 9.12
CA SER A 172 -1.69 6.27 8.56
C SER A 172 -3.06 6.06 7.92
N ALA A 173 -3.87 7.10 7.96
CA ALA A 173 -5.11 7.27 7.21
C ALA A 173 -5.08 8.67 6.59
N VAL A 174 -5.35 8.76 5.28
CA VAL A 174 -5.35 10.03 4.55
C VAL A 174 -6.63 10.17 3.74
N THR A 175 -7.07 11.40 3.51
CA THR A 175 -8.26 11.69 2.71
C THR A 175 -8.13 13.03 1.98
N MET A 176 -8.75 13.13 0.80
CA MET A 176 -8.98 14.41 0.10
C MET A 176 -10.28 15.10 0.53
N GLY A 177 -11.02 14.51 1.48
CA GLY A 177 -12.33 15.00 1.94
C GLY A 177 -13.48 14.69 0.97
N ASP A 178 -14.72 14.90 1.44
CA ASP A 178 -15.94 14.55 0.70
C ASP A 178 -16.18 15.43 -0.54
N GLU A 179 -15.54 16.60 -0.60
CA GLU A 179 -15.85 17.65 -1.59
C GLU A 179 -15.50 17.23 -3.02
N VAL A 180 -14.39 16.53 -3.23
CA VAL A 180 -14.01 16.02 -4.56
C VAL A 180 -15.01 14.99 -5.07
N SER A 181 -15.48 14.09 -4.20
CA SER A 181 -16.49 13.09 -4.56
C SER A 181 -17.83 13.76 -4.88
N ARG A 182 -18.24 14.75 -4.08
CA ARG A 182 -19.46 15.55 -4.31
C ARG A 182 -19.40 16.25 -5.66
N ARG A 183 -18.31 16.96 -5.95
CA ARG A 183 -18.15 17.69 -7.23
C ARG A 183 -18.05 16.76 -8.42
N ALA A 184 -17.37 15.62 -8.29
CA ALA A 184 -17.34 14.59 -9.33
C ALA A 184 -18.76 14.07 -9.62
N LYS A 185 -19.54 13.75 -8.58
CA LYS A 185 -20.93 13.33 -8.73
C LYS A 185 -21.80 14.37 -9.44
N GLU A 186 -21.67 15.65 -9.11
CA GLU A 186 -22.40 16.73 -9.80
C GLU A 186 -22.09 16.80 -11.30
N LEU A 187 -20.81 16.62 -11.68
CA LEU A 187 -20.40 16.56 -13.08
C LEU A 187 -21.00 15.34 -13.78
N PHE A 188 -21.03 14.19 -13.12
CA PHE A 188 -21.64 12.98 -13.65
C PHE A 188 -23.15 13.15 -13.86
N ASP A 189 -23.88 13.61 -12.84
CA ASP A 189 -25.33 13.81 -12.88
C ASP A 189 -25.73 14.89 -13.92
N SER A 190 -24.83 15.83 -14.21
CA SER A 190 -24.99 16.85 -15.25
C SER A 190 -24.54 16.42 -16.66
N ASN A 191 -24.30 15.12 -16.89
CA ASN A 191 -23.83 14.54 -18.14
C ASN A 191 -22.45 15.08 -18.63
N ARG A 192 -21.62 15.63 -17.73
CA ARG A 192 -20.25 16.10 -18.03
C ARG A 192 -19.22 14.99 -17.76
N TYR A 193 -19.36 13.87 -18.46
CA TYR A 193 -18.61 12.64 -18.19
C TYR A 193 -17.09 12.78 -18.29
N THR A 194 -16.57 13.54 -19.25
CA THR A 194 -15.12 13.79 -19.37
C THR A 194 -14.58 14.59 -18.19
N ASP A 195 -15.30 15.63 -17.77
CA ASP A 195 -14.89 16.45 -16.62
C ASP A 195 -14.98 15.65 -15.32
N TYR A 196 -16.03 14.83 -15.17
CA TYR A 196 -16.15 13.85 -14.08
C TYR A 196 -14.93 12.93 -14.03
N LEU A 197 -14.62 12.25 -15.15
CA LEU A 197 -13.50 11.32 -15.23
C LEU A 197 -12.19 12.00 -14.81
N TYR A 198 -11.98 13.24 -15.28
CA TYR A 198 -10.75 13.95 -14.99
C TYR A 198 -10.65 14.40 -13.52
N LEU A 199 -11.73 14.95 -12.96
CA LEU A 199 -11.74 15.39 -11.56
C LEU A 199 -11.66 14.21 -10.60
N HIS A 200 -12.44 13.14 -10.82
CA HIS A 200 -12.38 11.92 -10.02
C HIS A 200 -10.97 11.31 -10.09
N GLY A 201 -10.40 11.18 -11.30
CA GLY A 201 -9.04 10.65 -11.48
C GLY A 201 -7.97 11.48 -10.78
N LEU A 202 -8.09 12.82 -10.82
CA LEU A 202 -7.19 13.71 -10.07
C LEU A 202 -7.36 13.50 -8.55
N GLY A 203 -8.58 13.35 -8.06
CA GLY A 203 -8.85 13.08 -6.65
C GLY A 203 -8.23 11.77 -6.16
N VAL A 204 -8.33 10.70 -6.95
CA VAL A 204 -7.72 9.40 -6.64
C VAL A 204 -6.19 9.51 -6.55
N GLU A 205 -5.55 10.11 -7.56
CA GLU A 205 -4.09 10.27 -7.55
C GLU A 205 -3.60 11.27 -6.51
N ALA A 206 -4.42 12.27 -6.15
CA ALA A 206 -4.12 13.20 -5.06
C ALA A 206 -4.15 12.49 -3.69
N ALA A 207 -5.07 11.55 -3.48
CA ALA A 207 -5.08 10.71 -2.27
C ALA A 207 -3.81 9.85 -2.16
N GLU A 208 -3.36 9.23 -3.26
CA GLU A 208 -2.10 8.48 -3.31
C GLU A 208 -0.87 9.38 -3.11
N ALA A 209 -0.89 10.58 -3.70
CA ALA A 209 0.16 11.59 -3.50
C ALA A 209 0.26 12.02 -2.02
N LEU A 210 -0.89 12.23 -1.35
CA LEU A 210 -0.93 12.53 0.08
C LEU A 210 -0.43 11.37 0.93
N ALA A 211 -0.74 10.13 0.53
CA ALA A 211 -0.21 8.94 1.20
C ALA A 211 1.32 8.85 1.11
N GLU A 212 1.90 9.19 -0.05
CA GLU A 212 3.36 9.25 -0.21
C GLU A 212 3.97 10.39 0.61
N TYR A 213 3.32 11.56 0.64
CA TYR A 213 3.72 12.69 1.47
C TYR A 213 3.72 12.32 2.96
N ALA A 214 2.64 11.72 3.46
CA ALA A 214 2.51 11.26 4.83
C ALA A 214 3.53 10.16 5.16
N HIS A 215 3.75 9.22 4.24
CA HIS A 215 4.74 8.15 4.42
C HIS A 215 6.17 8.73 4.49
N LYS A 216 6.50 9.72 3.67
CA LYS A 216 7.79 10.43 3.76
C LYS A 216 7.97 11.10 5.12
N ARG A 217 6.94 11.79 5.61
CA ARG A 217 6.96 12.40 6.94
C ARG A 217 7.24 11.37 8.03
N VAL A 218 6.57 10.22 7.99
CA VAL A 218 6.81 9.11 8.94
C VAL A 218 8.28 8.65 8.90
N ARG A 219 8.87 8.52 7.70
CA ARG A 219 10.29 8.16 7.55
C ARG A 219 11.23 9.23 8.10
N GLU A 220 10.90 10.50 7.92
CA GLU A 220 11.68 11.63 8.48
C GLU A 220 11.63 11.62 10.01
N GLU A 221 10.45 11.44 10.59
CA GLU A 221 10.28 11.41 12.04
C GLU A 221 10.93 10.18 12.69
N TRP A 222 10.99 9.04 11.99
CA TRP A 222 11.79 7.88 12.41
C TRP A 222 13.31 8.06 12.20
N GLY A 223 13.75 9.13 11.54
CA GLY A 223 15.16 9.36 11.23
C GLY A 223 15.72 8.38 10.18
N ILE A 224 14.86 7.79 9.34
CA ILE A 224 15.24 6.81 8.30
C ILE A 224 15.13 7.36 6.88
N ALA A 225 14.68 8.60 6.70
CA ALA A 225 14.58 9.26 5.40
C ALA A 225 15.95 9.56 4.74
N GLY A 226 17.07 9.33 5.42
CA GLY A 226 18.40 9.43 4.80
C GLY A 226 18.62 8.44 3.64
N ASP A 227 17.83 7.36 3.61
CA ASP A 227 17.83 6.37 2.52
C ASP A 227 16.89 6.76 1.35
N ASP A 228 16.16 7.88 1.46
CA ASP A 228 15.25 8.34 0.42
C ASP A 228 16.03 8.85 -0.80
N SER A 229 15.53 8.53 -1.99
CA SER A 229 16.02 9.14 -3.20
C SER A 229 15.76 10.66 -3.19
N PRO A 230 16.75 11.49 -3.59
CA PRO A 230 16.55 12.93 -3.74
C PRO A 230 15.60 13.30 -4.90
N VAL A 231 15.32 12.33 -5.78
CA VAL A 231 14.38 12.47 -6.90
C VAL A 231 13.02 11.90 -6.49
N ILE A 232 11.99 12.75 -6.36
CA ILE A 232 10.63 12.37 -5.93
C ILE A 232 10.07 11.24 -6.79
N GLN A 233 10.26 11.29 -8.11
CA GLN A 233 9.73 10.27 -9.03
C GLN A 233 10.28 8.87 -8.77
N ARG A 234 11.45 8.76 -8.12
CA ARG A 234 12.02 7.48 -7.71
C ARG A 234 11.42 6.96 -6.41
N LEU A 235 10.78 7.80 -5.60
CA LEU A 235 10.01 7.35 -4.43
C LEU A 235 8.86 6.44 -4.87
N PHE A 236 8.17 6.71 -5.99
CA PHE A 236 7.16 5.80 -6.55
C PHE A 236 7.70 4.44 -6.99
N LYS A 237 9.02 4.33 -7.20
CA LYS A 237 9.72 3.07 -7.47
C LYS A 237 10.34 2.47 -6.20
N LYS A 238 9.92 2.95 -5.03
CA LYS A 238 10.34 2.47 -3.71
C LYS A 238 11.85 2.61 -3.48
N HIS A 239 12.44 3.71 -3.97
CA HIS A 239 13.80 4.10 -3.59
C HIS A 239 13.79 4.86 -2.25
N TYR A 240 13.41 4.16 -1.19
CA TYR A 240 13.40 4.59 0.21
C TYR A 240 13.47 3.35 1.13
N ARG A 241 13.80 3.54 2.41
CA ARG A 241 13.73 2.48 3.43
C ARG A 241 12.30 2.24 3.91
N GLY A 242 11.95 0.97 4.13
CA GLY A 242 10.63 0.57 4.62
C GLY A 242 9.58 0.34 3.52
N CYS A 243 8.34 0.13 3.94
CA CYS A 243 7.16 -0.05 3.07
C CYS A 243 5.88 0.39 3.79
N ARG A 244 4.87 0.81 3.03
CA ARG A 244 3.49 0.99 3.50
C ARG A 244 2.62 -0.10 2.90
N TYR A 245 1.71 -0.70 3.64
CA TYR A 245 0.82 -1.77 3.19
C TYR A 245 -0.62 -1.42 3.54
N SER A 246 -1.51 -1.47 2.55
CA SER A 246 -2.92 -1.15 2.71
C SER A 246 -3.74 -2.44 2.77
N PHE A 247 -4.69 -2.53 3.69
CA PHE A 247 -5.56 -3.68 3.81
C PHE A 247 -6.39 -3.88 2.54
N GLY A 248 -6.59 -5.15 2.15
CA GLY A 248 -7.15 -5.54 0.85
C GLY A 248 -6.12 -5.78 -0.24
N TYR A 249 -4.86 -5.36 -0.05
CA TYR A 249 -3.77 -5.64 -1.00
C TYR A 249 -3.14 -7.02 -0.75
N PRO A 250 -2.37 -7.56 -1.73
CA PRO A 250 -1.89 -8.94 -1.69
C PRO A 250 -1.05 -9.36 -0.47
N ALA A 251 -0.45 -8.43 0.28
CA ALA A 251 0.32 -8.74 1.50
C ALA A 251 -0.55 -8.81 2.78
N CYS A 252 -1.68 -8.10 2.79
CA CYS A 252 -2.66 -8.05 3.88
C CYS A 252 -4.09 -8.02 3.28
N PRO A 253 -4.54 -9.12 2.68
CA PRO A 253 -5.75 -9.13 1.85
C PRO A 253 -7.05 -9.02 2.66
N ASN A 254 -7.00 -9.17 3.99
CA ASN A 254 -8.18 -9.04 4.83
C ASN A 254 -8.59 -7.58 4.98
N LEU A 255 -9.71 -7.18 4.37
CA LEU A 255 -10.19 -5.81 4.44
C LEU A 255 -10.76 -5.45 5.82
N GLU A 256 -11.27 -6.44 6.57
CA GLU A 256 -11.85 -6.23 7.91
C GLU A 256 -10.84 -5.68 8.92
N ASP A 257 -9.53 -5.90 8.67
CA ASP A 257 -8.45 -5.35 9.49
C ASP A 257 -8.42 -3.82 9.49
N GLN A 258 -9.11 -3.16 8.55
CA GLN A 258 -9.36 -1.71 8.58
C GLN A 258 -10.03 -1.28 9.89
N ALA A 259 -10.92 -2.09 10.48
CA ALA A 259 -11.59 -1.75 11.73
C ALA A 259 -10.58 -1.59 12.88
N ARG A 260 -9.56 -2.45 12.93
CA ARG A 260 -8.48 -2.35 13.92
C ARG A 260 -7.60 -1.12 13.70
N LEU A 261 -7.32 -0.75 12.45
CA LEU A 261 -6.63 0.50 12.14
C LEU A 261 -7.47 1.72 12.55
N PHE A 262 -8.79 1.67 12.35
CA PHE A 262 -9.70 2.72 12.79
C PHE A 262 -9.74 2.86 14.31
N ASP A 263 -9.69 1.77 15.07
CA ASP A 263 -9.57 1.79 16.53
C ASP A 263 -8.25 2.44 17.01
N LEU A 264 -7.15 2.19 16.30
CA LEU A 264 -5.85 2.78 16.63
C LEU A 264 -5.76 4.27 16.30
N LEU A 265 -6.26 4.67 15.12
CA LEU A 265 -6.06 6.01 14.60
C LEU A 265 -7.23 6.96 14.86
N GLU A 266 -8.45 6.46 15.06
CA GLU A 266 -9.67 7.28 15.13
C GLU A 266 -9.75 8.29 13.94
N PRO A 267 -9.73 7.82 12.68
CA PRO A 267 -9.65 8.68 11.50
C PRO A 267 -10.98 9.42 11.23
N GLN A 268 -12.03 9.16 11.99
CA GLN A 268 -13.26 9.98 12.01
C GLN A 268 -12.95 11.45 12.33
N ARG A 269 -11.83 11.73 13.02
CA ARG A 269 -11.31 13.08 13.28
C ARG A 269 -10.96 13.86 12.01
N ILE A 270 -10.76 13.17 10.87
CA ILE A 270 -10.56 13.77 9.55
C ILE A 270 -11.72 13.49 8.58
N GLY A 271 -12.87 13.06 9.11
CA GLY A 271 -14.07 12.81 8.32
C GLY A 271 -14.14 11.43 7.65
N LEU A 272 -13.14 10.57 7.86
CA LEU A 272 -13.14 9.22 7.32
C LEU A 272 -14.13 8.31 8.05
N ARG A 273 -14.83 7.49 7.28
CA ARG A 273 -15.80 6.48 7.73
C ARG A 273 -15.45 5.13 7.13
N LEU A 274 -15.90 4.06 7.78
CA LEU A 274 -15.92 2.71 7.20
C LEU A 274 -17.36 2.36 6.83
N SER A 275 -17.55 1.87 5.62
CA SER A 275 -18.82 1.24 5.22
C SER A 275 -19.00 -0.10 5.94
N GLU A 276 -20.19 -0.69 5.81
CA GLU A 276 -20.48 -2.04 6.33
C GLU A 276 -19.56 -3.12 5.74
N GLN A 277 -19.02 -2.88 4.54
CA GLN A 277 -18.07 -3.77 3.86
C GLN A 277 -16.61 -3.31 4.05
N PHE A 278 -16.33 -2.50 5.08
CA PHE A 278 -14.99 -2.02 5.45
C PHE A 278 -14.28 -1.20 4.36
N GLN A 279 -15.04 -0.58 3.45
CA GLN A 279 -14.49 0.36 2.48
C GLN A 279 -14.37 1.76 3.10
N LEU A 280 -13.38 2.53 2.64
CA LEU A 280 -13.15 3.88 3.11
C LEU A 280 -14.14 4.84 2.44
N GLU A 281 -14.74 5.71 3.26
CA GLU A 281 -15.59 6.80 2.80
C GLU A 281 -15.09 8.14 3.37
N PRO A 282 -14.81 9.16 2.53
CA PRO A 282 -14.90 9.16 1.07
C PRO A 282 -13.86 8.26 0.39
N GLU A 283 -14.14 7.86 -0.86
CA GLU A 283 -13.33 6.92 -1.64
C GLU A 283 -11.93 7.47 -1.99
N GLN A 284 -11.76 8.80 -2.09
CA GLN A 284 -10.46 9.45 -2.30
C GLN A 284 -9.64 9.50 -1.00
N SER A 285 -9.38 8.31 -0.48
CA SER A 285 -8.73 8.08 0.80
C SER A 285 -7.92 6.80 0.75
N THR A 286 -6.89 6.70 1.59
CA THR A 286 -6.14 5.46 1.76
C THR A 286 -5.63 5.32 3.17
N THR A 287 -5.44 4.08 3.60
CA THR A 287 -4.87 3.73 4.90
C THR A 287 -3.67 2.83 4.71
N ALA A 288 -2.74 2.84 5.66
CA ALA A 288 -1.59 1.94 5.61
C ALA A 288 -1.05 1.57 6.99
N LEU A 289 -0.57 0.33 7.07
CA LEU A 289 0.44 -0.12 8.04
C LEU A 289 1.82 0.19 7.45
N ILE A 290 2.66 0.89 8.19
CA ILE A 290 3.99 1.32 7.75
C ILE A 290 5.06 0.54 8.53
N VAL A 291 5.98 -0.03 7.77
CA VAL A 291 7.09 -0.88 8.24
C VAL A 291 8.41 -0.14 8.01
N HIS A 292 9.24 -0.02 9.04
CA HIS A 292 10.55 0.64 8.95
C HIS A 292 11.68 -0.27 8.43
N HIS A 293 11.46 -1.58 8.39
CA HIS A 293 12.48 -2.59 8.12
C HIS A 293 13.19 -2.36 6.76
N PRO A 294 14.53 -2.37 6.69
CA PRO A 294 15.26 -2.05 5.45
C PRO A 294 15.07 -3.09 4.33
N GLN A 295 14.79 -4.34 4.67
CA GLN A 295 14.44 -5.38 3.70
C GLN A 295 12.94 -5.44 3.35
N ALA A 296 12.10 -4.57 3.91
CA ALA A 296 10.66 -4.57 3.61
C ALA A 296 10.43 -4.36 2.12
N LYS A 297 9.55 -5.15 1.50
CA LYS A 297 9.19 -5.07 0.08
C LYS A 297 7.74 -5.47 -0.12
N TYR A 298 7.11 -4.99 -1.19
CA TYR A 298 5.80 -5.50 -1.60
C TYR A 298 5.91 -6.97 -2.03
N PHE A 299 4.94 -7.78 -1.63
CA PHE A 299 4.87 -9.20 -1.97
C PHE A 299 3.41 -9.67 -2.03
N ASN A 300 3.19 -10.80 -2.70
CA ASN A 300 1.88 -11.44 -2.79
C ASN A 300 1.88 -12.71 -1.96
N VAL A 301 0.90 -12.87 -1.08
CA VAL A 301 0.78 -14.07 -0.23
C VAL A 301 0.24 -15.26 -1.00
N ARG A 302 -0.54 -15.01 -2.05
CA ARG A 302 -1.05 -16.02 -2.99
C ARG A 302 -0.25 -16.00 -4.29
N ARG A 303 -0.09 -17.16 -4.92
CA ARG A 303 0.38 -17.25 -6.30
C ARG A 303 -0.68 -16.66 -7.22
N SER A 304 -0.28 -15.79 -8.14
CA SER A 304 -1.14 -15.38 -9.25
C SER A 304 -1.48 -16.63 -10.07
N ALA A 305 -2.77 -16.92 -10.25
CA ALA A 305 -3.23 -17.97 -11.15
C ALA A 305 -2.93 -17.54 -12.60
N GLY A 306 -1.71 -17.78 -13.07
CA GLY A 306 -1.28 -17.34 -14.40
C GLY A 306 0.11 -17.79 -14.83
N CYS A 307 0.81 -18.59 -14.03
CA CYS A 307 2.07 -19.22 -14.43
C CYS A 307 1.96 -20.74 -14.27
N GLY A 308 1.05 -21.32 -15.04
CA GLY A 308 0.92 -22.76 -15.25
C GLY A 308 0.54 -22.97 -16.71
N ALA A 309 1.33 -23.78 -17.41
CA ALA A 309 1.27 -24.11 -18.84
C ALA A 309 1.78 -23.02 -19.80
N ALA A 310 3.10 -23.04 -20.03
CA ALA A 310 3.67 -23.00 -21.37
C ALA A 310 4.42 -24.32 -21.58
#